data_AF-A0A7W2T867-F1
#
_entry.id   AF-A0A7W2T867-F1
#
_cell.length_a   1.000
_cell.length_b   1.000
_cell.length_c   1.000
_cell.angle_alpha   90.00
_cell.angle_beta   90.00
_cell.angle_gamma   90.00
#
_symmetry.space_group_name_H-M   'P 1'
#
loop_
_entity.id
_entity.type
_entity.pdbx_description
1 polymer ?
#
loop_
_entity_poly.entity_id
_entity_poly.type
_entity_poly.pdbx_seq_one_letter_code
_entity_poly.pdbx_strand_id
1 'polypeptide(L)'
;MSHRLKHYTIDEFGVKNYKSRYILILTILTLYLIMAGAAKLLLHFELPAPTANIKTYNDAFWALQVSSSTIGYGDYYPVTTGGRVVVMCMFYIGVGLMSFIGAQFINRFFGFSNTDVKNRELRRQNKEILDHNKQLEVKIDLLANKIEEVIQKSAK
;
A
#
# COMPACT_ATOMS: atom_id res chain seq x y z
N MET A 1 -22.01 2.11 23.76
CA MET A 1 -22.09 2.53 22.34
C MET A 1 -20.67 2.63 21.76
N SER A 2 -20.09 1.50 21.32
CA SER A 2 -18.72 1.44 20.79
C SER A 2 -18.75 1.56 19.27
N HIS A 3 -18.57 2.76 18.73
CA HIS A 3 -18.47 3.00 17.30
C HIS A 3 -17.12 2.50 16.80
N ARG A 4 -16.97 1.18 16.54
CA ARG A 4 -15.75 0.62 15.94
C ARG A 4 -15.60 1.22 14.54
N LEU A 5 -14.62 2.11 14.36
CA LEU A 5 -14.25 2.65 13.06
C LEU A 5 -13.84 1.48 12.17
N LYS A 6 -14.72 1.05 11.26
CA LYS A 6 -14.38 0.01 10.28
C LYS A 6 -13.41 0.62 9.26
N HIS A 7 -12.13 0.24 9.37
CA HIS A 7 -11.04 0.72 8.50
C HIS A 7 -11.02 0.05 7.10
N TYR A 8 -11.95 -0.88 6.85
CA TYR A 8 -12.08 -1.63 5.61
C TYR A 8 -13.55 -1.78 5.20
N THR A 9 -13.80 -1.80 3.90
CA THR A 9 -15.09 -2.22 3.32
C THR A 9 -14.89 -3.60 2.67
N ILE A 10 -15.81 -4.53 2.87
CA ILE A 10 -15.79 -5.83 2.19
C ILE A 10 -16.60 -5.69 0.91
N ASP A 11 -16.00 -6.02 -0.23
CA ASP A 11 -16.70 -6.05 -1.54
C ASP A 11 -17.63 -7.28 -1.65
N GLU A 12 -18.54 -7.30 -2.63
CA GLU A 12 -19.48 -8.42 -2.90
C GLU A 12 -18.77 -9.79 -3.03
N PHE A 13 -17.48 -9.75 -3.34
CA PHE A 13 -16.60 -10.91 -3.52
C PHE A 13 -15.65 -11.17 -2.32
N GLY A 14 -15.92 -10.62 -1.13
CA GLY A 14 -15.16 -10.92 0.10
C GLY A 14 -13.78 -10.22 0.23
N VAL A 15 -13.42 -9.30 -0.67
CA VAL A 15 -12.12 -8.60 -0.63
C VAL A 15 -12.18 -7.40 0.30
N LYS A 16 -11.21 -7.31 1.22
CA LYS A 16 -11.06 -6.19 2.15
C LYS A 16 -10.39 -5.00 1.46
N ASN A 17 -11.17 -3.96 1.18
CA ASN A 17 -10.68 -2.69 0.65
C ASN A 17 -10.37 -1.74 1.81
N TYR A 18 -9.09 -1.55 2.11
CA TYR A 18 -8.65 -0.50 3.02
C TYR A 18 -8.82 0.85 2.33
N LYS A 19 -9.44 1.82 3.02
CA LYS A 19 -9.57 3.16 2.45
C LYS A 19 -8.18 3.77 2.29
N SER A 20 -7.72 3.97 1.05
CA SER A 20 -6.37 4.49 0.72
C SER A 20 -5.98 5.75 1.53
N ARG A 21 -6.95 6.63 1.85
CA ARG A 21 -6.75 7.78 2.75
C ARG A 21 -6.16 7.42 4.13
N TYR A 22 -6.58 6.30 4.71
CA TYR A 22 -6.12 5.88 6.04
C TYR A 22 -4.68 5.39 5.96
N ILE A 23 -4.33 4.64 4.92
CA ILE A 23 -2.97 4.16 4.67
C ILE A 23 -2.03 5.35 4.44
N LEU A 24 -2.45 6.36 3.68
CA LEU A 24 -1.67 7.58 3.45
C LEU A 24 -1.43 8.34 4.76
N ILE A 25 -2.47 8.60 5.55
CA ILE A 25 -2.35 9.30 6.84
C ILE A 25 -1.44 8.53 7.79
N LEU A 26 -1.61 7.21 7.89
CA LEU A 26 -0.79 6.35 8.75
C LEU A 26 0.68 6.37 8.32
N THR A 27 0.96 6.39 7.02
CA THR A 27 2.33 6.43 6.51
C THR A 27 3.01 7.76 6.83
N ILE A 28 2.32 8.89 6.60
CA ILE A 28 2.83 10.22 6.93
C ILE A 28 3.09 10.33 8.44
N LEU A 29 2.14 9.87 9.26
CA LEU A 29 2.30 9.87 10.72
C LEU A 29 3.51 9.03 11.15
N THR A 30 3.69 7.85 10.57
CA THR A 30 4.82 6.96 10.86
C THR A 30 6.15 7.61 10.48
N LEU A 31 6.23 8.24 9.30
CA LEU A 31 7.42 8.97 8.85
C LEU A 31 7.80 10.08 9.84
N TYR A 32 6.84 10.91 10.25
CA TYR A 32 7.10 12.01 11.18
C TYR A 32 7.44 11.54 12.60
N LEU A 33 6.87 10.43 13.07
CA LEU A 33 7.26 9.82 14.35
C LEU A 33 8.71 9.32 14.33
N ILE A 34 9.11 8.64 13.24
CA ILE A 34 10.49 8.18 13.06
C ILE A 34 11.44 9.38 12.99
N MET A 35 11.09 10.41 12.23
CA MET A 35 11.89 11.64 12.12
C MET A 35 12.05 12.34 13.47
N ALA A 36 10.98 12.43 14.27
CA ALA A 36 11.04 13.02 15.60
C ALA A 36 11.96 12.25 16.55
N GLY A 37 11.93 10.91 16.51
CA GLY A 37 12.84 10.07 17.28
C GLY A 37 14.30 10.23 16.82
N ALA A 38 14.54 10.20 15.51
CA ALA A 38 15.84 10.37 14.91
C ALA A 38 16.43 11.78 15.18
N ALA A 39 15.60 12.82 15.23
CA ALA A 39 16.04 14.19 15.52
C ALA A 39 16.60 14.31 16.95
N LYS A 40 15.97 13.68 17.94
CA LYS A 40 16.51 13.63 19.31
C LYS A 40 17.83 12.87 19.37
N LEU A 41 17.91 11.75 18.66
CA LEU A 41 19.12 10.92 18.62
C LEU A 41 20.28 11.66 17.92
N LEU A 42 20.00 12.32 16.80
CA LEU A 42 20.97 13.15 16.08
C LEU A 42 21.49 14.27 16.97
N LEU A 43 20.59 15.01 17.63
CA LEU A 43 20.99 16.07 18.55
C LEU A 43 21.85 15.53 19.70
N HIS A 44 21.51 14.36 20.26
CA HIS A 44 22.31 13.74 21.32
C HIS A 44 23.75 13.44 20.89
N PHE A 45 23.95 12.95 19.66
CA PHE A 45 25.30 12.69 19.14
C PHE A 45 26.07 13.96 18.77
N GLU A 46 25.37 15.01 18.31
CA GLU A 46 26.02 16.24 17.82
C GLU A 46 26.33 17.25 18.94
N LEU A 47 25.53 17.31 20.01
CA LEU A 47 25.74 18.24 21.14
C LEU A 47 27.15 18.22 21.76
N PRO A 48 27.83 17.06 21.92
CA PRO A 48 29.18 17.01 22.48
C PRO A 48 30.28 17.54 21.54
N ALA A 49 30.00 17.70 20.24
CA ALA A 49 31.01 18.07 19.26
C ALA A 49 31.16 19.61 19.17
N PRO A 50 32.38 20.16 19.38
CA PRO A 50 32.60 21.61 19.35
C PRO A 50 32.30 22.27 18.00
N THR A 51 32.44 21.50 16.91
CA THR A 51 32.24 21.96 15.53
C THR A 51 30.83 21.70 15.02
N ALA A 52 29.90 21.23 15.86
CA ALA A 52 28.53 20.95 15.44
C ALA A 52 27.76 22.24 15.12
N ASN A 53 27.10 22.25 13.97
CA ASN A 53 26.12 23.28 13.59
C ASN A 53 24.69 22.93 14.02
N ILE A 54 24.42 21.66 14.32
CA ILE A 54 23.13 21.19 14.84
C ILE A 54 23.11 21.39 16.36
N LYS A 55 22.44 22.45 16.82
CA LYS A 55 22.43 22.82 18.26
C LYS A 55 21.06 22.69 18.91
N THR A 56 20.00 22.74 18.13
CA THR A 56 18.63 22.60 18.63
C THR A 56 17.92 21.41 18.01
N TYR A 57 16.84 20.97 18.64
CA TYR A 57 15.97 19.92 18.10
C TYR A 57 15.37 20.32 16.75
N ASN A 58 15.05 21.61 16.58
CA ASN A 58 14.49 22.12 15.34
C ASN A 58 15.49 22.02 14.18
N ASP A 59 16.77 22.32 14.44
CA ASP A 59 17.85 22.18 13.47
C ASP A 59 18.04 20.71 13.06
N ALA A 60 18.02 19.80 14.04
CA ALA A 60 18.14 18.37 13.81
C ALA A 60 16.95 17.83 13.00
N PHE A 61 15.73 18.25 13.33
CA PHE A 61 14.53 17.86 12.62
C PHE A 61 14.52 18.40 11.18
N TRP A 62 14.91 19.66 10.99
CA TRP A 62 15.07 20.27 9.67
C TRP A 62 16.12 19.54 8.83
N ALA A 63 17.29 19.24 9.39
CA ALA A 63 18.35 18.49 8.72
C ALA A 63 17.83 17.12 8.23
N LEU A 64 17.05 16.42 9.05
CA LEU A 64 16.44 15.14 8.67
C LEU A 64 15.33 15.30 7.63
N GLN A 65 14.53 16.37 7.71
CA GLN A 65 13.51 16.68 6.71
C GLN A 65 14.12 16.87 5.32
N VAL A 66 15.13 17.74 5.19
CA VAL A 66 15.78 18.02 3.91
C VAL A 66 16.62 16.84 3.40
N SER A 67 17.14 16.01 4.30
CA SER A 67 17.84 14.77 3.94
C SER A 67 16.87 13.70 3.44
N SER A 68 15.71 13.55 4.10
CA SER A 68 14.68 12.55 3.73
C SER A 68 14.05 12.83 2.37
N SER A 69 13.96 14.10 1.97
CA SER A 69 13.53 14.53 0.65
C SER A 69 14.64 14.49 -0.41
N THR A 70 15.85 14.05 -0.03
CA THR A 70 17.05 14.01 -0.89
C THR A 70 17.49 15.38 -1.42
N ILE A 71 17.03 16.48 -0.82
CA ILE A 71 17.40 17.84 -1.21
C ILE A 71 18.78 18.20 -0.63
N GLY A 72 18.93 18.06 0.69
CA GLY A 72 20.20 18.27 1.39
C GLY A 72 20.84 19.65 1.17
N TYR A 73 20.22 20.73 1.66
CA TYR A 73 20.76 22.09 1.52
C TYR A 73 22.17 22.28 2.11
N GLY A 74 22.55 21.47 3.11
CA GLY A 74 23.88 21.51 3.73
C GLY A 74 24.09 22.66 4.72
N ASP A 75 23.02 23.36 5.10
CA ASP A 75 22.99 24.35 6.17
C ASP A 75 23.19 23.72 7.56
N TYR A 76 22.59 22.55 7.78
CA TYR A 76 22.76 21.73 8.97
C TYR A 76 23.21 20.31 8.60
N TYR A 77 24.32 19.85 9.17
CA TYR A 77 24.92 18.56 8.80
C TYR A 77 25.64 17.89 9.98
N PRO A 78 25.60 16.54 10.08
CA PRO A 78 26.26 15.84 11.18
C PRO A 78 27.79 15.89 11.02
N VAL A 79 28.48 16.33 12.07
CA VAL A 79 29.95 16.25 12.14
C VAL A 79 30.43 14.98 12.81
N THR A 80 29.60 14.36 13.65
CA THR A 80 29.95 13.15 14.39
C THR A 80 29.68 11.88 13.59
N THR A 81 30.46 10.83 13.87
CA THR A 81 30.23 9.51 13.26
C THR A 81 28.84 8.97 13.60
N GLY A 82 28.37 9.17 14.84
CA GLY A 82 27.03 8.77 15.27
C GLY A 82 25.92 9.52 14.50
N GLY A 83 26.04 10.84 14.38
CA GLY A 83 25.10 11.65 13.62
C GLY A 83 25.04 11.27 12.13
N ARG A 84 26.20 10.97 11.51
CA ARG A 84 26.26 10.50 10.12
C ARG A 84 25.51 9.19 9.91
N VAL A 85 25.62 8.24 10.84
CA VAL A 85 24.87 6.99 10.78
C VAL A 85 23.36 7.25 10.89
N VAL A 86 22.93 8.15 11.78
CA VAL A 86 21.51 8.51 11.91
C VAL A 86 20.96 9.10 10.61
N VAL A 87 21.66 10.06 10.01
CA VAL A 87 21.24 10.67 8.74
C VAL A 87 21.26 9.65 7.60
N MET A 88 22.25 8.75 7.55
CA MET A 88 22.32 7.67 6.56
C MET A 88 21.11 6.73 6.66
N CYS A 89 20.74 6.29 7.87
CA CYS A 89 19.53 5.49 8.09
C CYS A 89 18.27 6.26 7.67
N MET A 90 18.19 7.54 8.02
CA MET A 90 17.06 8.39 7.65
C MET A 90 16.92 8.57 6.14
N PHE A 91 18.03 8.57 5.39
CA PHE A 91 18.01 8.66 3.94
C PHE A 91 17.23 7.49 3.30
N TYR A 92 17.56 6.25 3.68
CA TYR A 92 16.86 5.06 3.16
C TYR A 92 15.38 5.03 3.55
N ILE A 93 15.07 5.38 4.80
CA ILE A 93 13.69 5.43 5.29
C ILE A 93 12.90 6.53 4.56
N GLY A 94 13.49 7.71 4.41
CA GLY A 94 12.91 8.87 3.74
C GLY A 94 12.54 8.57 2.30
N VAL A 95 13.49 8.05 1.51
CA VAL A 95 13.26 7.70 0.10
C VAL A 95 12.15 6.66 -0.03
N GLY A 96 12.15 5.61 0.79
CA GLY A 96 11.14 4.56 0.74
C GLY A 96 9.73 5.05 1.06
N LEU A 97 9.58 5.77 2.18
CA LEU A 97 8.28 6.28 2.61
C LEU A 97 7.76 7.41 1.71
N MET A 98 8.62 8.33 1.26
CA MET A 98 8.22 9.39 0.32
C MET A 98 7.82 8.82 -1.04
N SER A 99 8.52 7.80 -1.54
CA SER A 99 8.16 7.09 -2.78
C SER A 99 6.78 6.44 -2.66
N PHE A 100 6.49 5.81 -1.51
CA PHE A 100 5.17 5.25 -1.24
C PHE A 100 4.07 6.32 -1.19
N ILE A 101 4.33 7.45 -0.52
CA ILE A 101 3.40 8.59 -0.48
C ILE A 101 3.11 9.09 -1.90
N GLY A 102 4.15 9.27 -2.73
CA GLY A 102 4.02 9.65 -4.14
C GLY A 102 3.16 8.68 -4.94
N ALA A 103 3.37 7.36 -4.78
CA ALA A 103 2.54 6.34 -5.42
C ALA A 103 1.06 6.43 -5.01
N GLN A 104 0.77 6.69 -3.73
CA GLN A 104 -0.61 6.91 -3.27
C GLN A 104 -1.24 8.17 -3.89
N PHE A 105 -0.47 9.26 -4.02
CA PHE A 105 -0.93 10.47 -4.71
C PHE A 105 -1.26 10.21 -6.18
N ILE A 106 -0.40 9.49 -6.89
CA ILE A 106 -0.60 9.14 -8.30
C ILE A 106 -1.84 8.25 -8.46
N ASN A 107 -2.01 7.23 -7.62
CA ASN A 107 -3.20 6.38 -7.62
C ASN A 107 -4.49 7.19 -7.42
N ARG A 108 -4.45 8.22 -6.57
CA ARG A 108 -5.62 9.07 -6.31
C ARG A 108 -5.95 10.03 -7.46
N PHE A 109 -4.94 10.64 -8.06
CA PHE A 109 -5.10 11.67 -9.10
C PHE A 109 -5.29 11.07 -10.48
N PHE A 110 -4.47 10.10 -10.84
CA PHE A 110 -4.45 9.55 -12.19
C PHE A 110 -5.33 8.30 -12.35
N GLY A 111 -5.92 7.78 -11.26
CA GLY A 111 -6.91 6.71 -11.37
C GLY A 111 -6.42 5.46 -12.11
N PHE A 112 -5.10 5.21 -12.16
CA PHE A 112 -4.51 4.04 -12.82
C PHE A 112 -4.86 2.71 -12.14
N SER A 113 -5.77 2.71 -11.16
CA SER A 113 -6.44 1.52 -10.65
C SER A 113 -7.58 1.05 -11.57
N ASN A 114 -7.33 0.96 -12.87
CA ASN A 114 -8.12 0.06 -13.72
C ASN A 114 -8.00 -1.39 -13.24
N THR A 115 -7.02 -1.72 -12.37
CA THR A 115 -6.89 -3.03 -11.74
C THR A 115 -8.12 -3.44 -10.95
N ASP A 116 -8.75 -2.54 -10.20
CA ASP A 116 -9.92 -2.91 -9.39
C ASP A 116 -11.16 -3.14 -10.27
N VAL A 117 -11.38 -2.28 -11.27
CA VAL A 117 -12.47 -2.44 -12.26
C VAL A 117 -12.23 -3.70 -13.10
N LYS A 118 -11.00 -3.91 -13.58
CA LYS A 118 -10.63 -5.08 -14.37
C LYS A 118 -10.75 -6.37 -13.55
N ASN A 119 -10.38 -6.37 -12.28
CA ASN A 119 -10.56 -7.53 -11.38
C ASN A 119 -12.04 -7.82 -11.10
N ARG A 120 -12.89 -6.79 -10.99
CA ARG A 120 -14.34 -6.97 -10.86
C ARG A 120 -14.95 -7.53 -12.14
N GLU A 121 -14.57 -6.99 -13.29
CA GLU A 121 -15.01 -7.48 -14.60
C GLU A 121 -14.56 -8.93 -14.81
N LEU A 122 -13.30 -9.26 -14.45
CA LEU A 122 -12.76 -10.62 -14.54
C LEU A 122 -13.56 -11.60 -13.67
N ARG A 123 -13.96 -11.18 -12.47
CA ARG A 123 -14.78 -12.02 -11.58
C ARG A 123 -16.20 -12.20 -12.10
N ARG A 124 -16.80 -11.15 -12.69
CA ARG A 124 -18.10 -11.26 -13.35
C ARG A 124 -18.03 -12.24 -14.51
N GLN A 125 -17.02 -12.10 -15.37
CA GLN A 125 -16.77 -13.00 -16.50
C GLN A 125 -16.57 -14.45 -16.02
N ASN A 126 -15.76 -14.69 -14.99
CA ASN A 126 -15.56 -16.03 -14.43
C ASN A 126 -16.87 -16.65 -13.90
N LYS A 127 -17.73 -15.84 -13.26
CA LYS A 127 -19.04 -16.30 -12.78
C LYS A 127 -19.96 -16.64 -13.97
N GLU A 128 -20.03 -15.78 -14.98
CA GLU A 128 -20.81 -16.02 -16.19
C GLU A 128 -20.35 -17.29 -16.93
N ILE A 129 -19.03 -17.50 -17.07
CA ILE A 129 -18.46 -18.71 -17.68
C ILE A 129 -18.86 -19.95 -16.86
N LEU A 130 -18.78 -19.88 -15.53
CA LEU A 130 -19.15 -21.00 -14.67
C LEU A 130 -20.64 -21.35 -14.80
N ASP A 131 -21.52 -20.35 -14.85
CA ASP A 131 -22.96 -20.57 -15.02
C ASP A 131 -23.27 -21.16 -16.42
N HIS A 132 -22.58 -20.71 -17.47
CA HIS A 132 -22.69 -21.32 -18.80
C HIS A 132 -22.21 -22.78 -18.81
N ASN A 133 -21.10 -23.09 -18.13
CA ASN A 133 -20.61 -24.47 -18.00
C ASN A 133 -21.64 -25.38 -17.32
N LYS A 134 -22.26 -24.93 -16.22
CA LYS A 134 -23.34 -25.69 -15.57
C LYS A 134 -24.55 -25.92 -16.48
N GLN A 135 -24.94 -24.92 -17.26
CA GLN A 135 -26.04 -25.08 -18.23
C GLN A 135 -25.68 -26.07 -19.34
N LEU A 136 -24.42 -26.09 -19.78
CA LEU A 136 -23.94 -27.06 -20.75
C LEU A 136 -23.96 -28.48 -20.18
N GLU A 137 -23.53 -28.69 -18.94
CA GLU A 137 -23.62 -29.99 -18.25
C GLU A 137 -25.07 -30.51 -18.23
N VAL A 138 -26.03 -29.68 -17.81
CA VAL A 138 -27.46 -30.07 -17.80
C VAL A 138 -27.98 -30.41 -19.19
N LYS A 139 -27.59 -29.65 -20.22
CA LYS A 139 -28.00 -29.92 -21.61
C LYS A 139 -27.39 -31.22 -22.14
N ILE A 140 -26.15 -31.53 -21.77
CA ILE A 140 -25.49 -32.79 -22.12
C ILE A 140 -26.23 -33.97 -21.49
N ASP A 141 -26.57 -33.89 -20.20
CA ASP A 141 -27.32 -34.94 -19.50
C ASP A 141 -28.71 -35.17 -20.12
N LEU A 142 -29.41 -34.09 -20.47
CA LEU A 142 -30.72 -34.19 -21.13
C LEU A 142 -30.62 -34.85 -22.52
N LEU A 143 -29.60 -34.50 -23.30
CA LEU A 143 -29.37 -35.12 -24.61
C LEU A 143 -28.99 -36.60 -24.48
N ALA A 144 -28.16 -36.95 -23.49
CA ALA A 144 -27.80 -38.34 -23.20
C ALA A 144 -29.05 -39.18 -22.87
N ASN A 145 -29.90 -38.71 -21.97
CA ASN A 145 -31.15 -39.38 -21.61
C ASN A 145 -32.10 -39.53 -22.81
N LYS A 146 -32.21 -38.50 -23.65
CA LYS A 146 -33.07 -38.55 -24.84
C LYS A 146 -32.55 -39.52 -25.91
N ILE A 147 -31.23 -39.68 -26.03
CA ILE A 147 -30.62 -40.69 -26.90
C ILE A 147 -30.93 -42.09 -26.36
N GLU A 148 -30.82 -42.32 -25.05
CA GLU A 148 -31.18 -43.61 -24.44
C GLU A 148 -32.66 -43.95 -24.66
N GLU A 149 -33.57 -43.00 -24.52
CA GLU A 149 -35.00 -43.19 -24.83
C GLU A 149 -35.22 -43.58 -26.30
N VAL A 150 -34.54 -42.91 -27.23
CA VAL A 150 -34.67 -43.22 -28.67
C VAL A 150 -34.12 -44.60 -28.99
N ILE A 151 -32.99 -44.99 -28.40
CA ILE A 151 -32.40 -46.33 -28.55
C ILE A 151 -33.35 -47.41 -27.98
N GLN A 152 -33.93 -47.18 -26.80
CA GLN A 152 -34.92 -48.11 -26.24
C GLN A 152 -36.17 -48.24 -27.11
N LYS A 153 -36.62 -47.13 -27.71
CA LYS A 153 -37.79 -47.11 -28.58
C LYS A 153 -37.55 -47.75 -29.95
N SER A 154 -36.32 -47.71 -30.47
CA SER A 154 -35.94 -48.35 -31.74
C SER A 154 -35.58 -49.83 -31.59
N ALA A 155 -35.18 -50.27 -30.39
CA ALA A 155 -34.91 -51.68 -30.07
C ALA A 155 -36.17 -52.52 -29.78
N LYS A 156 -37.36 -51.89 -29.80
CA LYS A 156 -38.67 -52.50 -29.54
C LYS A 156 -39.52 -52.49 -30.81
#